data_AF-A0A2N1M103-F1
#
_entry.id   AF-A0A2N1M103-F1
#
_cell.length_a   1.000
_cell.length_b   1.000
_cell.length_c   1.000
_cell.angle_alpha   90.00
_cell.angle_beta   90.00
_cell.angle_gamma   90.00
#
_symmetry.space_group_name_H-M   'P 1'
#
loop_
_entity.id
_entity.type
_entity.pdbx_description
1 polymer ?
#
loop_
_entity_poly.entity_id
_entity_poly.type
_entity_poly.pdbx_seq_one_letter_code
_entity_poly.pdbx_strand_id
1 'polypeptide(L)'
;MLKLFINRDTKFTHLSIYINYDCQLYQISGTEHCFSELESFCYTGNSDQNILEGLAKICKSIKKLVFDIIRYPTDNSGFIKLIEVQKNLNDVCIFHIYDGDDPNNPFYKTLEEILIKHANTLKYLRIDWKPITRFLSYLVNLLSLEIRIPYLVYYNEPDNLKNLSFPILRILKVRQIPSKIITNLIEKLSKS
;
A
#
# COMPACT_ATOMS: atom_id res chain seq x y z
N MET A 1 -14.28 16.32 -15.80
CA MET A 1 -14.95 16.25 -14.48
C MET A 1 -14.08 16.85 -13.38
N LEU A 2 -12.89 16.31 -13.06
CA LEU A 2 -12.04 16.86 -11.97
C LEU A 2 -11.64 18.35 -12.12
N LYS A 3 -11.46 18.82 -13.36
CA LYS A 3 -11.24 20.26 -13.68
C LYS A 3 -12.32 21.20 -13.11
N LEU A 4 -13.54 20.72 -12.89
CA LEU A 4 -14.66 21.54 -12.38
C LEU A 4 -14.57 21.80 -10.88
N PHE A 5 -13.85 20.95 -10.15
CA PHE A 5 -13.72 21.01 -8.69
C PHE A 5 -12.38 21.60 -8.24
N ILE A 6 -11.42 21.73 -9.16
CA ILE A 6 -10.13 22.38 -8.89
C ILE A 6 -10.34 23.88 -8.98
N ASN A 7 -10.59 24.49 -7.83
CA ASN A 7 -10.56 25.93 -7.62
C ASN A 7 -9.54 26.23 -6.51
N ARG A 8 -8.90 27.41 -6.54
CA ARG A 8 -7.86 27.74 -5.55
C ARG A 8 -8.39 27.96 -4.14
N ASP A 9 -9.69 27.77 -3.91
CA ASP A 9 -10.36 28.09 -2.66
C ASP A 9 -10.71 26.84 -1.84
N THR A 10 -10.72 25.66 -2.46
CA THR A 10 -11.07 24.40 -1.80
C THR A 10 -9.82 23.58 -1.50
N LYS A 11 -9.81 22.91 -0.35
CA LYS A 11 -8.82 21.89 0.01
C LYS A 11 -9.51 20.55 0.22
N PHE A 12 -9.07 19.53 -0.49
CA PHE A 12 -9.57 18.18 -0.38
C PHE A 12 -8.69 17.36 0.55
N THR A 13 -9.32 16.74 1.54
CA THR A 13 -8.64 15.82 2.47
C THR A 13 -8.77 14.36 2.04
N HIS A 14 -9.72 14.05 1.17
CA HIS A 14 -10.01 12.70 0.68
C HIS A 14 -10.15 12.72 -0.84
N LEU A 15 -9.49 11.77 -1.50
CA LEU A 15 -9.58 11.61 -2.95
C LEU A 15 -9.63 10.12 -3.29
N SER A 16 -10.58 9.74 -4.14
CA SER A 16 -10.68 8.39 -4.69
C SER A 16 -10.71 8.46 -6.20
N ILE A 17 -9.82 7.73 -6.86
CA ILE A 17 -9.70 7.67 -8.32
C ILE A 17 -9.89 6.21 -8.75
N TYR A 18 -10.89 5.97 -9.59
CA TYR A 18 -11.16 4.68 -10.20
C TYR A 18 -10.92 4.79 -11.71
N ILE A 19 -10.01 3.97 -12.25
CA ILE A 19 -9.64 4.07 -13.66
C ILE A 19 -10.72 3.44 -14.55
N ASN A 20 -11.47 4.35 -15.17
CA ASN A 20 -11.98 4.31 -16.54
C ASN A 20 -11.77 5.66 -17.26
N TYR A 21 -10.91 6.54 -16.71
CA TYR A 21 -10.76 7.92 -17.19
C TYR A 21 -9.30 8.33 -17.28
N ASP A 22 -8.89 8.72 -18.49
CA ASP A 22 -7.62 9.39 -18.77
C ASP A 22 -7.70 10.82 -18.18
N CYS A 23 -7.05 11.07 -17.05
CA CYS A 23 -7.17 12.34 -16.34
C CYS A 23 -5.80 12.96 -16.04
N GLN A 24 -5.39 13.92 -16.86
CA GLN A 24 -4.17 14.71 -16.65
C GLN A 24 -4.35 15.75 -15.53
N LEU A 25 -4.63 15.29 -14.31
CA LEU A 25 -4.91 16.08 -13.11
C LEU A 25 -3.81 17.12 -12.79
N TYR A 26 -2.56 16.75 -13.05
CA TYR A 26 -1.38 17.56 -12.75
C TYR A 26 -1.19 18.75 -13.70
N GLN A 27 -1.91 18.81 -14.82
CA GLN A 27 -1.84 19.93 -15.77
C GLN A 27 -2.82 21.07 -15.44
N ILE A 28 -3.59 20.95 -14.36
CA ILE A 28 -4.65 21.89 -14.01
C ILE A 28 -4.09 22.91 -13.01
N SER A 29 -4.17 24.20 -13.33
CA SER A 29 -3.75 25.25 -12.39
C SER A 29 -4.59 25.19 -11.10
N GLY A 30 -3.94 25.23 -9.93
CA GLY A 30 -4.61 25.17 -8.63
C GLY A 30 -4.66 23.78 -7.98
N THR A 31 -4.27 22.72 -8.70
CA THR A 31 -4.17 21.35 -8.17
C THR A 31 -3.27 21.27 -6.92
N GLU A 32 -2.17 22.02 -6.90
CA GLU A 32 -1.24 22.05 -5.76
C GLU A 32 -1.91 22.52 -4.47
N HIS A 33 -2.69 23.60 -4.55
CA HIS A 33 -3.43 24.12 -3.40
C HIS A 33 -4.51 23.11 -2.97
N CYS A 34 -5.29 22.61 -3.93
CA CYS A 34 -6.41 21.71 -3.69
C CYS A 34 -6.03 20.44 -2.93
N PHE A 35 -4.87 19.85 -3.22
CA PHE A 35 -4.47 18.55 -2.68
C PHE A 35 -3.31 18.63 -1.67
N SER A 36 -2.84 19.82 -1.32
CA SER A 36 -1.76 20.01 -0.33
C SER A 36 -2.06 19.38 1.05
N GLU A 37 -3.34 19.27 1.41
CA GLU A 37 -3.82 18.71 2.70
C GLU A 37 -4.49 17.34 2.55
N LEU A 38 -4.18 16.61 1.46
CA LEU A 38 -4.76 15.29 1.23
C LEU A 38 -4.31 14.30 2.32
N GLU A 39 -5.26 13.81 3.11
CA GLU A 39 -5.01 12.87 4.21
C GLU A 39 -5.30 11.41 3.83
N SER A 40 -6.24 11.20 2.90
CA SER A 40 -6.64 9.87 2.45
C SER A 40 -6.69 9.80 0.93
N PHE A 41 -6.03 8.79 0.38
CA PHE A 41 -6.02 8.54 -1.05
C PHE A 41 -6.38 7.09 -1.37
N CYS A 42 -7.35 6.90 -2.25
CA CYS A 42 -7.74 5.61 -2.81
C CYS A 42 -7.53 5.64 -4.32
N TYR A 43 -6.89 4.60 -4.85
CA TYR A 43 -6.67 4.46 -6.28
C TYR A 43 -6.91 3.02 -6.72
N THR A 44 -7.76 2.85 -7.72
CA THR A 44 -8.02 1.58 -8.36
C THR A 44 -7.60 1.65 -9.82
N GLY A 45 -6.60 0.85 -10.20
CA GLY A 45 -6.02 0.88 -11.53
C GLY A 45 -4.56 0.46 -11.56
N ASN A 46 -3.96 0.55 -12.75
CA ASN A 46 -2.67 -0.07 -13.04
C ASN A 46 -1.86 0.63 -14.14
N SER A 47 -2.35 1.71 -14.76
CA SER A 47 -1.74 2.29 -15.97
C SER A 47 -1.35 3.77 -15.88
N ASP A 48 -1.93 4.57 -14.97
CA ASP A 48 -1.64 6.01 -14.93
C ASP A 48 -0.70 6.34 -13.77
N GLN A 49 0.60 6.15 -13.99
CA GLN A 49 1.65 6.56 -13.06
C GLN A 49 1.82 8.07 -13.03
N ASN A 50 1.48 8.80 -14.10
CA ASN A 50 1.67 10.24 -14.18
C ASN A 50 0.83 10.99 -13.15
N ILE A 51 -0.42 10.53 -12.92
CA ILE A 51 -1.27 11.06 -11.84
C ILE A 51 -0.59 10.85 -10.48
N LEU A 52 -0.10 9.64 -10.21
CA LEU A 52 0.53 9.29 -8.93
C LEU A 52 1.81 10.09 -8.70
N GLU A 53 2.63 10.26 -9.75
CA GLU A 53 3.83 11.11 -9.72
C GLU A 53 3.49 12.58 -9.48
N GLY A 54 2.44 13.09 -10.14
CA GLY A 54 1.94 14.44 -9.94
C GLY A 54 1.50 14.67 -8.49
N LEU A 55 0.73 13.71 -7.94
CA LEU A 55 0.32 13.75 -6.54
C LEU A 55 1.53 13.66 -5.59
N ALA A 56 2.55 12.85 -5.91
CA ALA A 56 3.76 12.74 -5.08
C ALA A 56 4.54 14.06 -4.97
N LYS A 57 4.48 14.92 -6.00
CA LYS A 57 5.10 16.26 -5.96
C LYS A 57 4.37 17.20 -4.99
N ILE A 58 3.07 17.00 -4.80
CA ILE A 58 2.17 17.93 -4.10
C ILE A 58 1.85 17.44 -2.68
N CYS A 59 1.44 16.19 -2.56
CA CYS A 59 0.83 15.60 -1.37
C CYS A 59 1.90 14.91 -0.52
N LYS A 60 2.14 15.42 0.69
CA LYS A 60 3.08 14.85 1.67
C LYS A 60 2.42 14.51 3.01
N SER A 61 1.10 14.66 3.05
CA SER A 61 0.22 14.62 4.22
C SER A 61 -0.66 13.36 4.27
N ILE A 62 -0.54 12.45 3.29
CA ILE A 62 -1.37 11.24 3.22
C ILE A 62 -1.04 10.34 4.40
N LYS A 63 -2.07 10.05 5.18
CA LYS A 63 -2.06 9.14 6.33
C LYS A 63 -2.65 7.78 5.97
N LYS A 64 -3.66 7.77 5.09
CA LYS A 64 -4.34 6.56 4.63
C LYS A 64 -4.19 6.39 3.12
N LEU A 65 -3.70 5.23 2.72
CA LEU A 65 -3.45 4.92 1.32
C LEU A 65 -4.07 3.56 0.97
N VAL A 66 -4.92 3.56 -0.05
CA VAL A 66 -5.58 2.36 -0.55
C VAL A 66 -5.26 2.21 -2.03
N PHE A 67 -4.61 1.12 -2.41
CA PHE A 67 -4.35 0.75 -3.80
C PHE A 67 -5.03 -0.56 -4.16
N ASP A 68 -5.91 -0.51 -5.14
CA ASP A 68 -6.50 -1.68 -5.77
C ASP A 68 -5.83 -1.92 -7.12
N ILE A 69 -4.81 -2.78 -7.13
CA ILE A 69 -4.01 -3.08 -8.31
C ILE A 69 -4.73 -4.16 -9.13
N ILE A 70 -5.23 -3.79 -10.31
CA ILE A 70 -6.00 -4.70 -11.18
C ILE A 70 -5.10 -5.77 -11.82
N ARG A 71 -3.94 -5.36 -12.34
CA ARG A 71 -2.86 -6.21 -12.87
C ARG A 71 -1.54 -5.53 -12.59
N TYR A 72 -0.44 -6.26 -12.73
CA TYR A 72 0.87 -5.65 -12.60
C TYR A 72 1.05 -4.45 -13.53
N PRO A 73 1.47 -3.32 -12.98
CA PRO A 73 1.84 -2.20 -13.79
C PRO A 73 3.21 -2.49 -14.42
N THR A 74 3.35 -2.20 -15.72
CA THR A 74 4.65 -2.26 -16.41
C THR A 74 5.62 -1.20 -15.91
N ASP A 75 5.08 -0.11 -15.35
CA ASP A 75 5.80 0.96 -14.65
C ASP A 75 5.11 1.22 -13.31
N ASN A 76 5.84 1.13 -12.21
CA ASN A 76 5.35 1.32 -10.85
C ASN A 76 5.92 2.57 -10.17
N SER A 77 6.65 3.39 -10.91
CA SER A 77 7.39 4.53 -10.37
C SER A 77 6.51 5.54 -9.63
N GLY A 78 5.29 5.76 -10.11
CA GLY A 78 4.31 6.64 -9.48
C GLY A 78 3.84 6.14 -8.12
N PHE A 79 3.49 4.85 -8.00
CA PHE A 79 3.13 4.24 -6.72
C PHE A 79 4.25 4.38 -5.68
N ILE A 80 5.46 4.01 -6.10
CA ILE A 80 6.68 4.04 -5.28
C ILE A 80 6.96 5.46 -4.79
N LYS A 81 6.98 6.45 -5.69
CA LYS A 81 7.20 7.86 -5.35
C LYS A 81 6.11 8.38 -4.41
N LEU A 82 4.85 8.04 -4.65
CA LEU A 82 3.74 8.54 -3.84
C LEU A 82 3.81 8.03 -2.40
N ILE A 83 4.16 6.76 -2.17
CA ILE A 83 4.35 6.22 -0.82
C ILE A 83 5.55 6.90 -0.15
N GLU A 84 6.69 6.93 -0.84
CA GLU A 84 7.98 7.37 -0.27
C GLU A 84 7.95 8.80 0.29
N VAL A 85 7.23 9.72 -0.36
CA VAL A 85 7.21 11.14 0.04
C VAL A 85 6.32 11.45 1.24
N GLN A 86 5.54 10.48 1.74
CA GLN A 86 4.59 10.72 2.83
C GLN A 86 5.27 10.82 4.20
N LYS A 87 4.94 11.84 4.98
CA LYS A 87 5.58 12.07 6.28
C LYS A 87 5.01 11.23 7.41
N ASN A 88 3.70 10.92 7.36
CA ASN A 88 2.95 10.31 8.46
C ASN A 88 2.04 9.17 7.97
N LEU A 89 2.53 8.37 7.03
CA LEU A 89 1.77 7.25 6.49
C LEU A 89 1.45 6.25 7.60
N ASN A 90 0.17 6.00 7.83
CA ASN A 90 -0.33 5.29 9.01
C ASN A 90 -1.14 4.03 8.68
N ASP A 91 -1.93 4.08 7.63
CA ASP A 91 -2.81 3.01 7.17
C ASP A 91 -2.58 2.76 5.69
N VAL A 92 -2.09 1.56 5.35
CA VAL A 92 -1.78 1.16 3.98
C VAL A 92 -2.53 -0.13 3.66
N CYS A 93 -3.38 -0.07 2.65
CA CYS A 93 -4.07 -1.23 2.11
C CYS A 93 -3.71 -1.39 0.63
N ILE A 94 -3.07 -2.50 0.28
CA ILE A 94 -2.70 -2.80 -1.11
C ILE A 94 -3.32 -4.13 -1.48
N PHE A 95 -4.35 -4.05 -2.32
CA PHE A 95 -5.09 -5.16 -2.87
C PHE A 95 -4.52 -5.51 -4.24
N HIS A 96 -4.49 -6.80 -4.53
CA HIS A 96 -4.13 -7.32 -5.84
C HIS A 96 -5.29 -8.18 -6.33
N ILE A 97 -5.88 -7.78 -7.45
CA ILE A 97 -7.16 -8.33 -7.92
C ILE A 97 -6.95 -9.56 -8.80
N TYR A 98 -5.87 -9.59 -9.59
CA TYR A 98 -5.65 -10.62 -10.59
C TYR A 98 -4.59 -11.63 -10.15
N ASP A 99 -5.00 -12.81 -9.66
CA ASP A 99 -4.06 -13.81 -9.12
C ASP A 99 -3.08 -14.42 -10.17
N GLY A 100 -3.25 -14.18 -11.47
CA GLY A 100 -2.51 -14.83 -12.57
C GLY A 100 -1.13 -14.23 -12.90
N ASP A 101 -0.59 -13.47 -11.97
CA ASP A 101 0.47 -12.48 -12.13
C ASP A 101 1.72 -13.07 -11.39
N ASP A 102 2.91 -13.11 -12.01
CA ASP A 102 4.18 -13.57 -11.37
C ASP A 102 4.37 -13.10 -9.90
N PRO A 103 4.35 -14.02 -8.92
CA PRO A 103 4.46 -13.67 -7.50
C PRO A 103 5.84 -13.21 -7.06
N ASN A 104 6.88 -13.39 -7.88
CA ASN A 104 8.24 -12.94 -7.59
C ASN A 104 8.55 -11.59 -8.25
N ASN A 105 7.53 -10.85 -8.68
CA ASN A 105 7.70 -9.56 -9.33
C ASN A 105 8.56 -8.62 -8.45
N PRO A 106 9.67 -8.06 -8.98
CA PRO A 106 10.54 -7.14 -8.26
C PRO A 106 9.82 -5.93 -7.65
N PHE A 107 8.67 -5.53 -8.20
CA PHE A 107 7.81 -4.48 -7.65
C PHE A 107 7.52 -4.68 -6.17
N TYR A 108 7.17 -5.89 -5.75
CA TYR A 108 6.83 -6.15 -4.34
C TYR A 108 8.04 -6.00 -3.44
N LYS A 109 9.23 -6.40 -3.90
CA LYS A 109 10.46 -6.17 -3.14
C LYS A 109 10.69 -4.67 -2.92
N THR A 110 10.56 -3.86 -3.97
CA THR A 110 10.70 -2.39 -3.85
C THR A 110 9.62 -1.80 -2.94
N LEU A 111 8.38 -2.26 -3.05
CA LEU A 111 7.27 -1.83 -2.21
C LEU A 111 7.54 -2.12 -0.73
N GLU A 112 8.03 -3.33 -0.42
CA GLU A 112 8.42 -3.76 0.91
C GLU A 112 9.54 -2.87 1.49
N GLU A 113 10.58 -2.58 0.70
CA GLU A 113 11.69 -1.70 1.10
C GLU A 113 11.22 -0.28 1.45
N ILE A 114 10.22 0.25 0.73
CA ILE A 114 9.67 1.58 1.01
C ILE A 114 8.77 1.55 2.23
N LEU A 115 7.94 0.51 2.42
CA LEU A 115 7.10 0.38 3.61
C LEU A 115 7.93 0.36 4.91
N ILE A 116 9.14 -0.22 4.88
CA ILE A 116 10.08 -0.17 6.01
C ILE A 116 10.44 1.27 6.38
N LYS A 117 10.56 2.19 5.42
CA LYS A 117 10.87 3.61 5.70
C LYS A 117 9.77 4.28 6.54
N HIS A 118 8.55 3.74 6.53
CA HIS A 118 7.42 4.22 7.33
C HIS A 118 7.16 3.37 8.59
N ALA A 119 8.08 2.48 8.99
CA ALA A 119 7.89 1.56 10.13
C ALA A 119 7.53 2.25 11.45
N ASN A 120 7.96 3.49 11.65
CA ASN A 120 7.67 4.26 12.87
C ASN A 120 6.23 4.80 12.91
N THR A 121 5.61 5.03 11.75
CA THR A 121 4.28 5.65 11.65
C THR A 121 3.20 4.67 11.22
N LEU A 122 3.57 3.61 10.51
CA LEU A 122 2.65 2.60 9.98
C LEU A 122 2.07 1.74 11.10
N LYS A 123 0.74 1.80 11.27
CA LYS A 123 0.00 1.06 12.31
C LYS A 123 -0.96 0.03 11.73
N TYR A 124 -1.47 0.25 10.52
CA TYR A 124 -2.41 -0.63 9.86
C TYR A 124 -1.84 -1.00 8.50
N LEU A 125 -1.69 -2.30 8.27
CA LEU A 125 -1.17 -2.81 7.01
C LEU A 125 -2.06 -3.94 6.51
N ARG A 126 -2.46 -3.85 5.25
CA ARG A 126 -3.04 -4.92 4.48
C ARG A 126 -2.26 -5.17 3.21
N ILE A 127 -1.89 -6.42 2.96
CA ILE A 127 -1.16 -6.86 1.77
C ILE A 127 -1.82 -8.08 1.13
N ASP A 128 -1.94 -8.07 -0.19
CA ASP A 128 -2.46 -9.18 -0.99
C ASP A 128 -1.34 -9.79 -1.88
N TRP A 129 -0.14 -10.02 -1.32
CA TRP A 129 0.96 -10.76 -1.98
C TRP A 129 1.76 -11.59 -0.97
N LYS A 130 2.59 -12.51 -1.48
CA LYS A 130 3.56 -13.25 -0.67
C LYS A 130 4.80 -12.39 -0.41
N PRO A 131 5.17 -12.09 0.86
CA PRO A 131 6.37 -11.32 1.14
C PRO A 131 7.65 -11.91 0.51
N ILE A 132 8.39 -11.07 -0.23
CA ILE A 132 9.66 -11.42 -0.90
C ILE A 132 10.84 -11.25 0.07
N THR A 133 10.74 -10.32 1.00
CA THR A 133 11.72 -10.02 2.03
C THR A 133 11.11 -10.16 3.43
N ARG A 134 11.95 -10.03 4.46
CA ARG A 134 11.53 -10.01 5.86
C ARG A 134 11.00 -8.65 6.32
N PHE A 135 10.51 -7.79 5.43
CA PHE A 135 10.12 -6.41 5.77
C PHE A 135 9.16 -6.30 6.96
N LEU A 136 8.26 -7.27 7.13
CA LEU A 136 7.33 -7.34 8.26
C LEU A 136 8.05 -7.37 9.62
N SER A 137 9.27 -7.91 9.72
CA SER A 137 10.02 -7.92 10.99
C SER A 137 10.48 -6.54 11.44
N TYR A 138 10.48 -5.55 10.55
CA TYR A 138 10.82 -4.16 10.89
C TYR A 138 9.59 -3.36 11.35
N LEU A 139 8.37 -3.86 11.11
CA LEU A 139 7.11 -3.15 11.38
C LEU A 139 6.60 -3.43 12.80
N VAL A 140 7.43 -3.12 13.81
CA VAL A 140 7.16 -3.44 15.22
C VAL A 140 5.99 -2.63 15.82
N ASN A 141 5.57 -1.54 15.16
CA ASN A 141 4.49 -0.66 15.62
C ASN A 141 3.11 -0.99 15.02
N LEU A 142 2.98 -2.12 14.31
CA LEU A 142 1.69 -2.53 13.74
C LEU A 142 0.68 -2.89 14.84
N LEU A 143 -0.49 -2.28 14.75
CA LEU A 143 -1.68 -2.63 15.53
C LEU A 143 -2.56 -3.63 14.79
N SER A 144 -2.58 -3.55 13.46
CA SER A 144 -3.35 -4.45 12.60
C SER A 144 -2.53 -4.91 11.40
N LEU A 145 -2.60 -6.21 11.11
CA LEU A 145 -2.00 -6.84 9.96
C LEU A 145 -3.03 -7.74 9.28
N GLU A 146 -3.32 -7.48 8.01
CA GLU A 146 -4.08 -8.35 7.13
C GLU A 146 -3.20 -8.86 6.00
N ILE A 147 -3.10 -10.18 5.85
CA ILE A 147 -2.29 -10.80 4.80
C ILE A 147 -3.17 -11.78 4.03
N ARG A 148 -3.21 -11.60 2.70
CA ARG A 148 -3.70 -12.58 1.75
C ARG A 148 -2.55 -13.05 0.86
N ILE A 149 -2.38 -14.37 0.71
CA ILE A 149 -1.44 -14.94 -0.26
C ILE A 149 -2.25 -15.59 -1.41
N PRO A 150 -2.12 -15.11 -2.66
CA PRO A 150 -2.80 -15.70 -3.80
C PRO A 150 -2.53 -17.20 -3.99
N TYR A 151 -3.54 -17.95 -4.44
CA TYR A 151 -3.46 -19.42 -4.54
C TYR A 151 -2.41 -19.93 -5.53
N LEU A 152 -2.00 -19.14 -6.52
CA LEU A 152 -1.02 -19.59 -7.50
C LEU A 152 0.43 -19.58 -6.97
N VAL A 153 0.63 -19.20 -5.69
CA VAL A 153 1.94 -18.94 -5.09
C VAL A 153 2.37 -20.02 -4.09
N TYR A 154 1.57 -21.08 -3.91
CA TYR A 154 1.81 -22.13 -2.90
C TYR A 154 3.02 -23.05 -3.16
N TYR A 155 3.75 -22.88 -4.26
CA TYR A 155 4.84 -23.79 -4.62
C TYR A 155 6.01 -23.81 -3.60
N ASN A 156 6.19 -22.76 -2.80
CA ASN A 156 7.22 -22.70 -1.74
C ASN A 156 6.66 -22.03 -0.46
N GLU A 157 6.94 -22.59 0.72
CA GLU A 157 6.64 -21.93 2.00
C GLU A 157 7.29 -20.52 2.04
N PRO A 158 6.55 -19.45 2.39
CA PRO A 158 7.11 -18.14 2.67
C PRO A 158 8.05 -18.17 3.89
N ASP A 159 9.33 -18.39 3.68
CA ASP A 159 10.34 -18.31 4.73
C ASP A 159 10.37 -16.94 5.42
N ASN A 160 10.00 -15.89 4.68
CA ASN A 160 9.92 -14.51 5.19
C ASN A 160 8.82 -14.28 6.24
N LEU A 161 7.86 -15.22 6.37
CA LEU A 161 6.83 -15.19 7.39
C LEU A 161 7.19 -15.98 8.66
N LYS A 162 8.36 -16.64 8.67
CA LYS A 162 8.83 -17.39 9.85
C LYS A 162 9.46 -16.45 10.88
N ASN A 163 9.22 -16.75 12.15
CA ASN A 163 9.85 -16.06 13.29
C ASN A 163 9.61 -14.53 13.31
N LEU A 164 8.42 -14.08 12.90
CA LEU A 164 8.02 -12.68 13.05
C LEU A 164 7.63 -12.39 14.51
N SER A 165 7.85 -11.15 14.94
CA SER A 165 7.49 -10.66 16.26
C SER A 165 6.75 -9.33 16.10
N PHE A 166 5.54 -9.24 16.63
CA PHE A 166 4.73 -8.03 16.59
C PHE A 166 4.25 -7.69 18.01
N PRO A 167 5.05 -6.94 18.79
CA PRO A 167 4.85 -6.81 20.23
C PRO A 167 3.55 -6.10 20.64
N ILE A 168 2.95 -5.32 19.74
CA ILE A 168 1.74 -4.53 20.03
C ILE A 168 0.56 -4.84 19.11
N LEU A 169 0.66 -5.91 18.31
CA LEU A 169 -0.37 -6.29 17.35
C LEU A 169 -1.64 -6.73 18.06
N ARG A 170 -2.78 -6.16 17.67
CA ARG A 170 -4.10 -6.46 18.25
C ARG A 170 -4.99 -7.21 17.29
N ILE A 171 -4.80 -6.99 15.99
CA ILE A 171 -5.64 -7.55 14.93
C ILE A 171 -4.76 -8.28 13.93
N LEU A 172 -4.98 -9.58 13.79
CA LEU A 172 -4.39 -10.40 12.74
C LEU A 172 -5.52 -10.98 11.90
N LYS A 173 -5.54 -10.65 10.61
CA LYS A 173 -6.43 -11.25 9.62
C LYS A 173 -5.59 -12.00 8.59
N VAL A 174 -5.93 -13.26 8.38
CA VAL A 174 -5.20 -14.12 7.44
C VAL A 174 -6.19 -14.72 6.46
N ARG A 175 -5.85 -14.67 5.17
CA ARG A 175 -6.65 -15.27 4.10
C ARG A 175 -5.73 -16.05 3.18
N GLN A 176 -6.08 -17.30 2.88
CA GLN A 176 -5.28 -18.12 1.96
C GLN A 176 -3.81 -18.22 2.40
N ILE A 177 -3.57 -18.55 3.67
CA ILE A 177 -2.22 -18.76 4.22
C ILE A 177 -2.14 -20.20 4.76
N PRO A 178 -1.04 -20.95 4.53
CA PRO A 178 -0.86 -22.27 5.11
C PRO A 178 -0.99 -22.25 6.64
N SER A 179 -1.71 -23.23 7.20
CA SER A 179 -1.98 -23.32 8.66
C SER A 179 -0.72 -23.25 9.52
N LYS A 180 0.36 -23.90 9.10
CA LYS A 180 1.66 -23.89 9.80
C LYS A 180 2.24 -22.49 10.00
N ILE A 181 2.05 -21.59 9.04
CA ILE A 181 2.51 -20.20 9.16
C ILE A 181 1.62 -19.44 10.14
N ILE A 182 0.31 -19.66 10.08
CA ILE A 182 -0.66 -19.07 11.01
C ILE A 182 -0.32 -19.48 12.45
N THR A 183 -0.07 -20.76 12.71
CA THR A 183 0.32 -21.25 14.05
C THR A 183 1.58 -20.55 14.56
N ASN A 184 2.62 -20.45 13.73
CA ASN A 184 3.87 -19.76 14.10
C ASN A 184 3.66 -18.27 14.43
N LEU A 185 2.78 -17.58 13.70
CA LEU A 185 2.44 -16.18 13.96
C LEU A 185 1.70 -16.03 15.29
N ILE A 186 0.72 -16.89 15.56
CA ILE A 186 -0.10 -16.84 16.79
C ILE A 186 0.72 -17.18 18.03
N GLU A 187 1.57 -18.21 17.98
CA GLU A 187 2.39 -18.60 19.13
C GLU A 187 3.30 -17.45 19.61
N LYS A 188 3.79 -16.63 18.68
CA LYS A 188 4.64 -15.48 19.02
C LYS A 188 3.88 -14.32 19.64
N LEU A 189 2.62 -14.12 19.26
CA LEU A 189 1.74 -13.12 19.86
C LEU A 189 1.33 -13.48 21.30
N SER A 190 1.30 -14.78 21.64
CA SER A 190 0.96 -15.24 22.99
C SER A 190 2.10 -15.11 24.02
N LYS A 191 3.33 -14.79 23.57
CA LYS A 191 4.56 -14.76 24.38
C LYS A 191 5.13 -13.35 24.61
N SER A 192 4.48 -12.31 24.08
CA SER A 192 4.84 -10.89 24.24
C SER A 192 3.92 -10.21 25.25
#